data_AF-A0A7W1SH96-F1
#
_entry.id   AF-A0A7W1SH96-F1
#
_cell.length_a   1.000
_cell.length_b   1.000
_cell.length_c   1.000
_cell.angle_alpha   90.00
_cell.angle_beta   90.00
_cell.angle_gamma   90.00
#
_symmetry.space_group_name_H-M   'P 1'
#
loop_
_entity.id
_entity.type
_entity.pdbx_description
1 polymer ?
#
loop_
_entity_poly.entity_id
_entity_poly.type
_entity_poly.pdbx_seq_one_letter_code
_entity_poly.pdbx_strand_id
1 'polypeptide(L)'
;MADEIGRGGLTAERLRQHTGALEEIALAVAWDDADQWKGTGVGRRYRSVSAALQRAARTEDVQITPLITSGLLALADDLLARGLMELAYAVALGQPDRAFVSADEAARRHDFAPKGGRRPSAAWELPVYGVALGRGWYVTGSVLGLDVRLADRALLRLSSKPLPKRPTLADDHRRVFIETIALVDAASLTDEDRATIVSALRNGRARLAAARTPADVIALAEEIRLSPARRTLLSWAIAQHREGVETFLSLGELLWLGLERAPVSGSLHAWGVPAWPRTGCLCLEVLDREPWEALAGRWHSGALSSGFPDLNLRLAELLDELGMPASLQAPVLAAATLDLVDTAAARDADDRRALLDFVQSLRLERVEQYLALLTTDGPLVPVGSGGAR
;
A
#
# COMPACT_ATOMS: atom_id res chain seq x y z
N MET A 1 -24.14 8.76 -30.00
CA MET A 1 -25.56 8.33 -29.88
C MET A 1 -26.37 9.34 -29.06
N ALA A 2 -26.12 9.53 -27.76
CA ALA A 2 -26.88 10.46 -26.92
C ALA A 2 -26.86 11.92 -27.44
N ASP A 3 -25.69 12.43 -27.82
CA ASP A 3 -25.54 13.79 -28.37
C ASP A 3 -26.28 13.98 -29.69
N GLU A 4 -26.28 12.94 -30.53
CA GLU A 4 -26.92 12.96 -31.85
C GLU A 4 -28.45 12.95 -31.71
N ILE A 5 -28.97 12.15 -30.78
CA ILE A 5 -30.38 12.12 -30.40
C ILE A 5 -30.80 13.44 -29.75
N GLY A 6 -29.99 14.00 -28.85
CA GLY A 6 -30.27 15.27 -28.17
C GLY A 6 -30.32 16.49 -29.09
N ARG A 7 -29.62 16.49 -30.23
CA ARG A 7 -29.68 17.58 -31.23
C ARG A 7 -30.96 17.56 -32.09
N GLY A 8 -31.72 16.47 -32.08
CA GLY A 8 -32.94 16.30 -32.86
C GLY A 8 -32.68 16.08 -34.36
N GLY A 9 -33.75 15.97 -35.15
CA GLY A 9 -33.67 15.84 -36.61
C GLY A 9 -33.24 14.46 -37.13
N LEU A 10 -33.38 13.40 -36.32
CA LEU A 10 -33.02 12.05 -36.73
C LEU A 10 -34.13 11.38 -37.56
N THR A 11 -33.72 10.65 -38.60
CA THR A 11 -34.62 9.82 -39.39
C THR A 11 -34.97 8.52 -38.66
N ALA A 12 -36.11 7.92 -38.98
CA ALA A 12 -36.51 6.61 -38.45
C ALA A 12 -35.45 5.52 -38.72
N GLU A 13 -34.74 5.61 -39.85
CA GLU A 13 -33.61 4.72 -40.17
C GLU A 13 -32.44 4.89 -39.21
N ARG A 14 -32.06 6.13 -38.88
CA ARG A 14 -30.96 6.42 -37.95
C ARG A 14 -31.29 5.95 -36.53
N LEU A 15 -32.55 6.09 -36.10
CA LEU A 15 -33.03 5.56 -34.83
C LEU A 15 -32.98 4.01 -34.78
N ARG A 16 -33.28 3.33 -35.89
CA ARG A 16 -33.11 1.86 -36.00
C ARG A 16 -31.63 1.46 -35.91
N GLN A 17 -30.73 2.18 -36.57
CA GLN A 17 -29.28 1.96 -36.44
C GLN A 17 -28.81 2.11 -34.99
N HIS A 18 -29.26 3.14 -34.28
CA HIS A 18 -28.92 3.33 -32.87
C HIS A 18 -29.49 2.24 -31.96
N THR A 19 -30.69 1.72 -32.28
CA THR A 19 -31.27 0.58 -31.55
C THR A 19 -30.40 -0.66 -31.70
N GLY A 20 -30.00 -1.00 -32.92
CA GLY A 20 -29.11 -2.14 -33.18
C GLY A 20 -27.75 -1.99 -32.48
N ALA A 21 -27.14 -0.80 -32.56
CA ALA A 21 -25.89 -0.54 -31.85
C ALA A 21 -26.02 -0.67 -30.32
N LEU A 22 -27.16 -0.26 -29.75
CA LEU A 22 -27.42 -0.41 -28.31
C LEU A 22 -27.57 -1.88 -27.92
N GLU A 23 -28.23 -2.69 -28.75
CA GLU A 23 -28.37 -4.14 -28.54
C GLU A 23 -27.01 -4.87 -28.63
N GLU A 24 -26.15 -4.49 -29.58
CA GLU A 24 -24.78 -5.01 -29.68
C GLU A 24 -23.95 -4.68 -28.44
N ILE A 25 -24.01 -3.44 -27.96
CA ILE A 25 -23.34 -3.03 -26.71
C ILE A 25 -23.89 -3.84 -25.54
N ALA A 26 -25.22 -3.95 -25.41
CA ALA A 26 -25.87 -4.66 -24.33
C ALA A 26 -25.44 -6.13 -24.25
N LEU A 27 -25.25 -6.78 -25.40
CA LEU A 27 -24.69 -8.14 -25.48
C LEU A 27 -23.23 -8.18 -25.05
N ALA A 28 -22.40 -7.25 -25.54
CA ALA A 28 -20.96 -7.21 -25.23
C ALA A 28 -20.67 -6.98 -23.74
N VAL A 29 -21.49 -6.16 -23.07
CA VAL A 29 -21.32 -5.80 -21.63
C VAL A 29 -22.33 -6.50 -20.72
N ALA A 30 -23.10 -7.44 -21.28
CA ALA A 30 -24.10 -8.26 -20.62
C ALA A 30 -25.07 -7.48 -19.69
N TRP A 31 -25.67 -6.38 -20.19
CA TRP A 31 -26.64 -5.60 -19.41
C TRP A 31 -27.89 -6.37 -18.97
N ASP A 32 -28.19 -7.48 -19.65
CA ASP A 32 -29.28 -8.39 -19.27
C ASP A 32 -28.89 -9.44 -18.22
N ASP A 33 -27.61 -9.55 -17.88
CA ASP A 33 -27.13 -10.38 -16.78
C ASP A 33 -27.32 -9.65 -15.44
N ALA A 34 -28.34 -10.10 -14.71
CA ALA A 34 -28.71 -9.53 -13.42
C ALA A 34 -27.62 -9.72 -12.34
N ASP A 35 -26.73 -10.69 -12.49
CA ASP A 35 -25.64 -10.93 -11.54
C ASP A 35 -24.46 -9.99 -11.80
N GLN A 36 -24.21 -9.59 -13.05
CA GLN A 36 -23.15 -8.63 -13.39
C GLN A 36 -23.47 -7.20 -12.93
N TRP A 37 -24.73 -6.79 -13.05
CA TRP A 37 -25.18 -5.41 -12.76
C TRP A 37 -26.04 -5.32 -11.51
N LYS A 38 -25.87 -6.25 -10.57
CA LYS A 38 -26.73 -6.41 -9.40
C LYS A 38 -26.80 -5.13 -8.56
N GLY A 39 -28.01 -4.59 -8.42
CA GLY A 39 -28.28 -3.41 -7.56
C GLY A 39 -28.05 -2.04 -8.20
N THR A 40 -27.52 -1.97 -9.43
CA THR A 40 -27.29 -0.70 -10.16
C THR A 40 -28.55 -0.18 -10.87
N GLY A 41 -29.46 -1.09 -11.23
CA GLY A 41 -30.65 -0.76 -12.03
C GLY A 41 -30.37 -0.63 -13.53
N VAL A 42 -29.13 -0.86 -13.98
CA VAL A 42 -28.69 -0.77 -15.38
C VAL A 42 -29.57 -1.59 -16.32
N GLY A 43 -29.83 -2.86 -16.02
CA GLY A 43 -30.68 -3.70 -16.88
C GLY A 43 -32.12 -3.16 -17.04
N ARG A 44 -32.70 -2.53 -15.99
CA ARG A 44 -34.01 -1.87 -16.11
C ARG A 44 -33.93 -0.62 -16.98
N ARG A 45 -32.86 0.18 -16.81
CA ARG A 45 -32.62 1.40 -17.58
C ARG A 45 -32.41 1.07 -19.06
N TYR A 46 -31.58 0.09 -19.37
CA TYR A 46 -31.36 -0.44 -20.72
C TYR A 46 -32.68 -0.84 -21.38
N ARG A 47 -33.50 -1.69 -20.74
CA ARG A 47 -34.80 -2.10 -21.31
C ARG A 47 -35.74 -0.91 -21.54
N SER A 48 -35.74 0.06 -20.62
CA SER A 48 -36.54 1.29 -20.76
C SER A 48 -36.09 2.14 -21.96
N VAL A 49 -34.77 2.34 -22.11
CA VAL A 49 -34.18 3.11 -23.21
C VAL A 49 -34.37 2.42 -24.56
N SER A 50 -34.14 1.09 -24.61
CA SER A 50 -34.35 0.28 -25.82
C SER A 50 -35.82 0.34 -26.26
N ALA A 51 -36.77 0.16 -25.35
CA ALA A 51 -38.19 0.28 -25.66
C ALA A 51 -38.58 1.69 -26.14
N ALA A 52 -37.99 2.74 -25.55
CA ALA A 52 -38.21 4.12 -25.97
C ALA A 52 -37.63 4.39 -27.38
N LEU A 53 -36.42 3.91 -27.68
CA LEU A 53 -35.81 4.00 -29.00
C LEU A 53 -36.63 3.28 -30.07
N GLN A 54 -37.07 2.05 -29.77
CA GLN A 54 -37.93 1.27 -30.68
C GLN A 54 -39.27 1.96 -30.92
N ARG A 55 -39.84 2.64 -29.92
CA ARG A 55 -41.06 3.43 -30.07
C ARG A 55 -40.82 4.65 -30.96
N ALA A 56 -39.77 5.42 -30.67
CA ALA A 56 -39.39 6.60 -31.46
C ALA A 56 -39.21 6.25 -32.95
N ALA A 57 -38.56 5.11 -33.22
CA ALA A 57 -38.33 4.62 -34.59
C ALA A 57 -39.61 4.19 -35.33
N ARG A 58 -40.71 3.89 -34.62
CA ARG A 58 -42.00 3.50 -35.21
C ARG A 58 -42.98 4.66 -35.35
N THR A 59 -43.03 5.55 -34.36
CA THR A 59 -44.04 6.62 -34.28
C THR A 59 -43.52 8.00 -34.64
N GLU A 60 -42.21 8.13 -34.92
CA GLU A 60 -41.53 9.42 -35.15
C GLU A 60 -41.78 10.43 -34.00
N ASP A 61 -41.97 9.91 -32.78
CA ASP A 61 -42.29 10.72 -31.61
C ASP A 61 -41.02 11.39 -31.08
N VAL A 62 -40.88 12.69 -31.37
CA VAL A 62 -39.72 13.49 -30.97
C VAL A 62 -39.78 13.89 -29.48
N GLN A 63 -40.95 13.78 -28.82
CA GLN A 63 -41.12 14.22 -27.43
C GLN A 63 -40.42 13.29 -26.41
N ILE A 64 -40.14 12.04 -26.78
CA ILE A 64 -39.44 11.07 -25.93
C ILE A 64 -37.90 11.17 -26.00
N THR A 65 -37.37 12.05 -26.86
CA THR A 65 -35.93 12.29 -27.05
C THR A 65 -35.19 12.59 -25.74
N PRO A 66 -35.67 13.48 -24.84
CA PRO A 66 -34.95 13.77 -23.58
C PRO A 66 -34.83 12.55 -22.66
N LEU A 67 -35.85 11.69 -22.62
CA LEU A 67 -35.83 10.45 -21.84
C LEU A 67 -34.78 9.46 -22.40
N ILE A 68 -34.71 9.35 -23.72
CA ILE A 68 -33.72 8.50 -24.41
C ILE A 68 -32.31 9.02 -24.15
N THR A 69 -32.08 10.33 -24.36
CA THR A 69 -30.76 10.95 -24.16
C THR A 69 -30.29 10.80 -22.71
N SER A 70 -31.13 11.15 -21.73
CA SER A 70 -30.77 11.01 -20.30
C SER A 70 -30.53 9.55 -19.90
N GLY A 71 -31.32 8.62 -20.43
CA GLY A 71 -31.13 7.19 -20.19
C GLY A 71 -29.82 6.66 -20.78
N LEU A 72 -29.46 7.09 -21.99
CA LEU A 72 -28.20 6.73 -22.65
C LEU A 72 -26.98 7.32 -21.93
N LEU A 73 -27.05 8.58 -21.49
CA LEU A 73 -25.98 9.19 -20.71
C LEU A 73 -25.74 8.43 -19.39
N ALA A 74 -26.81 8.09 -18.68
CA ALA A 74 -26.68 7.30 -17.46
C ALA A 74 -26.10 5.90 -17.70
N LEU A 75 -26.47 5.22 -18.81
CA LEU A 75 -25.85 3.95 -19.18
C LEU A 75 -24.35 4.10 -19.53
N ALA A 76 -23.97 5.21 -20.17
CA ALA A 76 -22.58 5.53 -20.47
C ALA A 76 -21.79 5.82 -19.17
N ASP A 77 -22.37 6.56 -18.23
CA ASP A 77 -21.79 6.81 -16.91
C ASP A 77 -21.59 5.51 -16.13
N ASP A 78 -22.57 4.60 -16.14
CA ASP A 78 -22.49 3.29 -15.49
C ASP A 78 -21.34 2.44 -16.09
N LEU A 79 -21.18 2.44 -17.42
CA LEU A 79 -20.07 1.76 -18.11
C LEU A 79 -18.71 2.40 -17.81
N LEU A 80 -18.63 3.73 -17.81
CA LEU A 80 -17.39 4.44 -17.50
C LEU A 80 -16.96 4.19 -16.06
N ALA A 81 -17.89 4.31 -15.11
CA ALA A 81 -17.64 4.02 -13.70
C ALA A 81 -17.13 2.58 -13.53
N ARG A 82 -17.76 1.62 -14.20
CA ARG A 82 -17.34 0.23 -14.20
C ARG A 82 -15.92 0.04 -14.73
N GLY A 83 -15.63 0.58 -15.91
CA GLY A 83 -14.30 0.48 -16.53
C GLY A 83 -13.20 1.14 -15.70
N LEU A 84 -13.48 2.28 -15.07
CA LEU A 84 -12.54 2.95 -14.16
C LEU A 84 -12.28 2.13 -12.90
N MET A 85 -13.30 1.47 -12.34
CA MET A 85 -13.12 0.58 -11.19
C MET A 85 -12.26 -0.63 -11.57
N GLU A 86 -12.53 -1.26 -12.72
CA GLU A 86 -11.71 -2.38 -13.21
C GLU A 86 -10.26 -1.98 -13.42
N LEU A 87 -10.01 -0.80 -14.01
CA LEU A 87 -8.66 -0.27 -14.18
C LEU A 87 -7.98 -0.04 -12.82
N ALA A 88 -8.69 0.56 -11.85
CA ALA A 88 -8.15 0.76 -10.51
C ALA A 88 -7.77 -0.56 -9.83
N TYR A 89 -8.59 -1.60 -9.97
CA TYR A 89 -8.26 -2.94 -9.48
C TYR A 89 -7.12 -3.60 -10.24
N ALA A 90 -7.05 -3.44 -11.56
CA ALA A 90 -5.95 -3.99 -12.35
C ALA A 90 -4.59 -3.40 -11.90
N VAL A 91 -4.56 -2.09 -11.64
CA VAL A 91 -3.37 -1.43 -11.08
C VAL A 91 -3.07 -1.92 -9.67
N ALA A 92 -4.07 -1.99 -8.80
CA ALA A 92 -3.88 -2.38 -7.40
C ALA A 92 -3.52 -3.87 -7.19
N LEU A 93 -4.06 -4.77 -8.02
CA LEU A 93 -3.76 -6.21 -7.96
C LEU A 93 -2.42 -6.56 -8.62
N GLY A 94 -1.86 -5.67 -9.45
CA GLY A 94 -0.58 -5.88 -10.12
C GLY A 94 -0.66 -6.98 -11.18
N GLN A 95 0.29 -7.93 -11.15
CA GLN A 95 0.40 -8.94 -12.21
C GLN A 95 -0.78 -9.95 -12.17
N PRO A 96 -1.47 -10.15 -13.30
CA PRO A 96 -2.70 -10.96 -13.36
C PRO A 96 -2.46 -12.43 -12.98
N ASP A 97 -1.30 -12.99 -13.29
CA ASP A 97 -0.96 -14.40 -13.00
C ASP A 97 -0.84 -14.70 -11.50
N ARG A 98 -0.79 -13.67 -10.66
CA ARG A 98 -0.69 -13.77 -9.19
C ARG A 98 -1.99 -13.45 -8.48
N ALA A 99 -2.93 -12.84 -9.19
CA ALA A 99 -4.19 -12.45 -8.62
C ALA A 99 -5.11 -13.69 -8.48
N PHE A 100 -5.59 -13.95 -7.28
CA PHE A 100 -6.56 -15.03 -7.01
C PHE A 100 -7.99 -14.68 -7.51
N VAL A 101 -8.16 -13.45 -8.01
CA VAL A 101 -9.41 -12.87 -8.50
C VAL A 101 -9.06 -11.93 -9.67
N SER A 102 -9.86 -11.93 -10.74
CA SER A 102 -9.64 -10.96 -11.82
C SER A 102 -10.03 -9.55 -11.38
N ALA A 103 -9.46 -8.52 -12.01
CA ALA A 103 -9.83 -7.13 -11.72
C ALA A 103 -11.33 -6.86 -11.92
N ASP A 104 -11.90 -7.45 -12.96
CA ASP A 104 -13.33 -7.45 -13.26
C ASP A 104 -14.16 -8.12 -12.14
N GLU A 105 -13.77 -9.31 -11.69
CA GLU A 105 -14.44 -9.98 -10.57
C GLU A 105 -14.31 -9.19 -9.26
N ALA A 106 -13.15 -8.58 -9.01
CA ALA A 106 -12.92 -7.75 -7.84
C ALA A 106 -13.78 -6.48 -7.86
N ALA A 107 -13.86 -5.81 -9.00
CA ALA A 107 -14.72 -4.65 -9.22
C ALA A 107 -16.20 -5.00 -8.99
N ARG A 108 -16.68 -6.20 -9.39
CA ARG A 108 -18.07 -6.63 -9.14
C ARG A 108 -18.38 -6.83 -7.66
N ARG A 109 -17.37 -7.21 -6.89
CA ARG A 109 -17.52 -7.47 -5.45
C ARG A 109 -17.20 -6.24 -4.59
N HIS A 110 -16.93 -5.09 -5.21
CA HIS A 110 -16.74 -3.83 -4.52
C HIS A 110 -18.09 -3.21 -4.12
N ASP A 111 -18.12 -2.61 -2.94
CA ASP A 111 -19.32 -1.99 -2.39
C ASP A 111 -18.97 -0.71 -1.64
N PHE A 112 -19.25 0.44 -2.26
CA PHE A 112 -18.94 1.75 -1.70
C PHE A 112 -19.62 2.02 -0.36
N ALA A 113 -20.74 1.36 -0.06
CA ALA A 113 -21.39 1.45 1.23
C ALA A 113 -22.20 0.17 1.50
N PRO A 114 -21.85 -0.63 2.53
CA PRO A 114 -22.58 -1.85 2.82
C PRO A 114 -24.08 -1.54 3.01
N LYS A 115 -24.95 -2.31 2.33
CA LYS A 115 -26.41 -2.12 2.38
C LYS A 115 -26.90 -2.09 3.84
N GLY A 116 -27.40 -0.93 4.28
CA GLY A 116 -27.84 -0.67 5.66
C GLY A 116 -26.92 0.25 6.48
N GLY A 117 -25.74 0.60 5.96
CA GLY A 117 -24.83 1.58 6.54
C GLY A 117 -25.38 3.01 6.41
N ARG A 118 -25.74 3.62 7.55
CA ARG A 118 -26.32 4.97 7.65
C ARG A 118 -25.34 6.13 7.33
N ARG A 119 -24.16 5.86 6.79
CA ARG A 119 -23.09 6.86 6.63
C ARG A 119 -22.73 7.05 5.15
N PRO A 120 -23.17 8.17 4.54
CA PRO A 120 -22.74 8.57 3.20
C PRO A 120 -21.21 8.68 3.05
N SER A 121 -20.48 8.83 4.16
CA SER A 121 -19.02 8.88 4.19
C SER A 121 -18.33 7.54 3.92
N ALA A 122 -19.04 6.41 3.98
CA ALA A 122 -18.41 5.09 3.82
C ALA A 122 -17.67 4.95 2.47
N ALA A 123 -18.21 5.57 1.41
CA ALA A 123 -17.59 5.59 0.08
C ALA A 123 -16.25 6.35 0.02
N TRP A 124 -15.95 7.14 1.06
CA TRP A 124 -14.73 7.94 1.19
C TRP A 124 -13.80 7.41 2.28
N GLU A 125 -14.21 6.38 3.03
CA GLU A 125 -13.35 5.69 3.98
C GLU A 125 -12.39 4.76 3.23
N LEU A 126 -11.20 4.52 3.78
CA LEU A 126 -10.22 3.64 3.14
C LEU A 126 -10.80 2.25 2.87
N PRO A 127 -10.40 1.61 1.75
CA PRO A 127 -10.94 0.31 1.40
C PRO A 127 -10.67 -0.72 2.50
N VAL A 128 -11.65 -1.58 2.72
CA VAL A 128 -11.56 -2.73 3.62
C VAL A 128 -11.96 -3.96 2.83
N TYR A 129 -11.05 -4.93 2.71
CA TYR A 129 -11.39 -6.23 2.15
C TYR A 129 -11.85 -7.19 3.24
N GLY A 130 -12.72 -8.11 2.88
CA GLY A 130 -13.25 -9.12 3.79
C GLY A 130 -13.65 -10.38 3.05
N VAL A 131 -13.93 -11.44 3.81
CA VAL A 131 -14.48 -12.69 3.28
C VAL A 131 -15.75 -13.00 4.08
N ALA A 132 -16.87 -13.18 3.39
CA ALA A 132 -18.14 -13.52 4.02
C ALA A 132 -18.74 -14.80 3.42
N LEU A 133 -19.37 -15.61 4.26
CA LEU A 133 -20.10 -16.81 3.85
C LEU A 133 -21.16 -16.43 2.79
N GLY A 134 -21.13 -17.12 1.64
CA GLY A 134 -22.06 -16.89 0.52
C GLY A 134 -21.74 -15.68 -0.39
N ARG A 135 -20.91 -14.72 0.06
CA ARG A 135 -20.44 -13.59 -0.78
C ARG A 135 -18.99 -13.78 -1.28
N GLY A 136 -18.23 -14.63 -0.60
CA GLY A 136 -16.80 -14.81 -0.88
C GLY A 136 -15.99 -13.58 -0.47
N TRP A 137 -14.88 -13.36 -1.17
CA TRP A 137 -14.04 -12.17 -1.03
C TRP A 137 -14.77 -10.91 -1.51
N TYR A 138 -14.69 -9.80 -0.81
CA TYR A 138 -15.28 -8.52 -1.22
C TYR A 138 -14.47 -7.35 -0.69
N VAL A 139 -14.71 -6.16 -1.24
CA VAL A 139 -14.12 -4.90 -0.74
C VAL A 139 -15.24 -3.90 -0.49
N THR A 140 -15.13 -3.14 0.58
CA THR A 140 -16.01 -2.01 0.88
C THR A 140 -15.22 -0.72 1.03
N GLY A 141 -15.85 0.41 0.75
CA GLY A 141 -15.31 1.74 1.00
C GLY A 141 -14.89 2.46 -0.28
N SER A 142 -13.84 3.27 -0.21
CA SER A 142 -13.31 3.99 -1.35
C SER A 142 -12.51 3.08 -2.29
N VAL A 143 -12.49 3.44 -3.58
CA VAL A 143 -11.54 2.89 -4.57
C VAL A 143 -10.16 3.55 -4.47
N LEU A 144 -10.06 4.69 -3.77
CA LEU A 144 -8.79 5.36 -3.51
C LEU A 144 -8.03 4.62 -2.39
N GLY A 145 -6.74 4.34 -2.62
CA GLY A 145 -5.91 3.58 -1.68
C GLY A 145 -6.10 2.05 -1.77
N LEU A 146 -6.68 1.55 -2.87
CA LEU A 146 -6.80 0.11 -3.12
C LEU A 146 -5.42 -0.56 -3.20
N ASP A 147 -4.45 0.08 -3.84
CA ASP A 147 -3.05 -0.32 -3.90
C ASP A 147 -2.44 -0.50 -2.51
N VAL A 148 -2.71 0.45 -1.59
CA VAL A 148 -2.25 0.37 -0.20
C VAL A 148 -2.91 -0.79 0.54
N ARG A 149 -4.22 -0.98 0.37
CA ARG A 149 -5.00 -1.99 1.10
C ARG A 149 -4.86 -3.41 0.54
N LEU A 150 -4.45 -3.54 -0.72
CA LEU A 150 -4.17 -4.80 -1.40
C LEU A 150 -2.66 -5.06 -1.54
N ALA A 151 -1.83 -4.27 -0.87
CA ALA A 151 -0.37 -4.41 -0.88
C ALA A 151 0.11 -5.79 -0.38
N ASP A 152 -0.72 -6.51 0.40
CA ASP A 152 -0.45 -7.88 0.81
C ASP A 152 -0.32 -8.86 -0.37
N ARG A 153 -0.88 -8.50 -1.54
CA ARG A 153 -0.79 -9.27 -2.79
C ARG A 153 0.46 -8.96 -3.61
N ALA A 154 1.12 -7.85 -3.33
CA ALA A 154 2.39 -7.49 -3.96
C ALA A 154 3.61 -8.16 -3.26
N LEU A 155 3.40 -8.86 -2.14
CA LEU A 155 4.47 -9.50 -1.40
C LEU A 155 5.10 -10.66 -2.17
N LEU A 156 6.44 -10.65 -2.25
CA LEU A 156 7.23 -11.67 -2.92
C LEU A 156 7.84 -12.62 -1.90
N ARG A 157 7.55 -13.92 -2.05
CA ARG A 157 8.08 -14.96 -1.17
C ARG A 157 9.34 -15.59 -1.75
N LEU A 158 10.42 -15.55 -0.97
CA LEU A 158 11.69 -16.22 -1.30
C LEU A 158 11.57 -17.74 -1.45
N SER A 159 10.63 -18.37 -0.73
CA SER A 159 10.50 -19.81 -0.64
C SER A 159 9.05 -20.25 -0.67
N SER A 160 8.74 -21.27 -1.46
CA SER A 160 7.42 -21.91 -1.48
C SER A 160 7.19 -22.84 -0.28
N LYS A 161 8.23 -23.19 0.49
CA LYS A 161 8.11 -24.07 1.66
C LYS A 161 7.20 -23.44 2.72
N PRO A 162 6.30 -24.19 3.38
CA PRO A 162 5.47 -23.64 4.45
C PRO A 162 6.34 -23.09 5.58
N LEU A 163 5.85 -22.06 6.28
CA LEU A 163 6.55 -21.53 7.44
C LEU A 163 6.63 -22.61 8.53
N PRO A 164 7.78 -22.74 9.22
CA PRO A 164 7.93 -23.74 10.27
C PRO A 164 7.06 -23.44 11.50
N LYS A 165 6.66 -22.17 11.68
CA LYS A 165 5.80 -21.68 12.76
C LYS A 165 4.81 -20.67 12.20
N ARG A 166 3.68 -20.51 12.88
CA ARG A 166 2.72 -19.45 12.56
C ARG A 166 3.36 -18.08 12.89
N PRO A 167 3.19 -17.06 12.04
CA PRO A 167 3.59 -15.69 12.36
C PRO A 167 2.97 -15.22 13.67
N THR A 168 3.74 -14.51 14.51
CA THR A 168 3.28 -14.02 15.81
C THR A 168 3.00 -12.51 15.84
N LEU A 169 3.43 -11.78 14.81
CA LEU A 169 3.14 -10.35 14.67
C LEU A 169 1.64 -10.12 14.47
N ALA A 170 1.04 -9.20 15.21
CA ALA A 170 -0.40 -8.93 15.11
C ALA A 170 -0.75 -8.23 13.78
N ASP A 171 -1.98 -8.45 13.31
CA ASP A 171 -2.42 -8.08 11.96
C ASP A 171 -2.32 -6.57 11.68
N ASP A 172 -2.51 -5.72 12.68
CA ASP A 172 -2.38 -4.27 12.54
C ASP A 172 -0.93 -3.82 12.33
N HIS A 173 0.02 -4.45 13.01
CA HIS A 173 1.46 -4.21 12.78
C HIS A 173 1.91 -4.75 11.42
N ARG A 174 1.46 -5.97 11.06
CA ARG A 174 1.73 -6.56 9.74
C ARG A 174 1.25 -5.62 8.64
N ARG A 175 0.04 -5.10 8.78
CA ARG A 175 -0.55 -4.16 7.82
C ARG A 175 0.30 -2.92 7.63
N VAL A 176 0.78 -2.27 8.70
CA VAL A 176 1.64 -1.07 8.56
C VAL A 176 2.91 -1.37 7.76
N PHE A 177 3.58 -2.50 8.02
CA PHE A 177 4.78 -2.86 7.26
C PHE A 177 4.46 -3.16 5.79
N ILE A 178 3.37 -3.89 5.53
CA ILE A 178 2.92 -4.20 4.16
C ILE A 178 2.55 -2.92 3.39
N GLU A 179 1.82 -2.00 4.02
CA GLU A 179 1.44 -0.71 3.44
C GLU A 179 2.66 0.17 3.11
N THR A 180 3.79 -0.04 3.80
CA THR A 180 5.05 0.67 3.48
C THR A 180 5.44 0.41 2.03
N ILE A 181 5.30 -0.82 1.54
CA ILE A 181 5.72 -1.19 0.18
C ILE A 181 4.94 -0.43 -0.89
N ALA A 182 3.63 -0.25 -0.68
CA ALA A 182 2.79 0.48 -1.62
C ALA A 182 3.03 2.00 -1.60
N LEU A 183 3.48 2.55 -0.47
CA LEU A 183 3.73 3.98 -0.32
C LEU A 183 5.16 4.40 -0.70
N VAL A 184 6.11 3.46 -0.78
CA VAL A 184 7.47 3.76 -1.21
C VAL A 184 7.51 3.96 -2.72
N ASP A 185 7.89 5.17 -3.14
CA ASP A 185 8.21 5.48 -4.53
C ASP A 185 9.72 5.35 -4.77
N ALA A 186 10.13 4.42 -5.63
CA ALA A 186 11.53 4.20 -5.99
C ALA A 186 12.22 5.45 -6.54
N ALA A 187 11.49 6.35 -7.22
CA ALA A 187 12.06 7.59 -7.76
C ALA A 187 12.36 8.63 -6.68
N SER A 188 11.72 8.52 -5.52
CA SER A 188 11.98 9.37 -4.35
C SER A 188 13.17 8.91 -3.51
N LEU A 189 13.70 7.71 -3.77
CA LEU A 189 14.86 7.14 -3.06
C LEU A 189 16.16 7.48 -3.78
N THR A 190 16.82 8.55 -3.34
CA THR A 190 18.06 9.03 -3.95
C THR A 190 19.31 8.43 -3.29
N ASP A 191 20.40 8.27 -4.05
CA ASP A 191 21.68 7.84 -3.49
C ASP A 191 22.27 8.89 -2.52
N GLU A 192 21.94 10.18 -2.71
CA GLU A 192 22.35 11.27 -1.80
C GLU A 192 21.67 11.16 -0.43
N ASP A 193 20.35 10.94 -0.41
CA ASP A 193 19.61 10.69 0.83
C ASP A 193 20.11 9.41 1.50
N ARG A 194 20.36 8.34 0.73
CA ARG A 194 20.95 7.11 1.28
C ARG A 194 22.31 7.38 1.91
N ALA A 195 23.21 8.09 1.23
CA ALA A 195 24.53 8.40 1.75
C ALA A 195 24.43 9.23 3.03
N THR A 196 23.46 10.15 3.11
CA THR A 196 23.15 10.92 4.32
C THR A 196 22.71 10.01 5.46
N ILE A 197 21.78 9.08 5.21
CA ILE A 197 21.32 8.09 6.20
C ILE A 197 22.49 7.24 6.69
N VAL A 198 23.26 6.64 5.78
CA VAL A 198 24.36 5.72 6.11
C VAL A 198 25.46 6.45 6.89
N SER A 199 25.81 7.67 6.48
CA SER A 199 26.75 8.53 7.20
C SER A 199 26.26 8.83 8.62
N ALA A 200 25.00 9.23 8.77
CA ALA A 200 24.41 9.49 10.08
C ALA A 200 24.38 8.22 10.94
N LEU A 201 23.96 7.06 10.42
CA LEU A 201 23.99 5.79 11.17
C LEU A 201 25.41 5.44 11.65
N ARG A 202 26.42 5.63 10.79
CA ARG A 202 27.83 5.42 11.14
C ARG A 202 28.29 6.37 12.25
N ASN A 203 27.97 7.65 12.13
CA ASN A 203 28.30 8.66 13.13
C ASN A 203 27.59 8.38 14.46
N GLY A 204 26.30 8.01 14.43
CA GLY A 204 25.53 7.63 15.61
C GLY A 204 26.16 6.46 16.35
N ARG A 205 26.56 5.39 15.63
CA ARG A 205 27.27 4.26 16.23
C ARG A 205 28.62 4.66 16.81
N ALA A 206 29.39 5.49 16.10
CA ALA A 206 30.68 5.97 16.59
C ALA A 206 30.54 6.79 17.88
N ARG A 207 29.53 7.68 17.95
CA ARG A 207 29.21 8.48 19.14
C ARG A 207 28.78 7.59 20.31
N LEU A 208 27.91 6.60 20.08
CA LEU A 208 27.51 5.65 21.13
C LEU A 208 28.70 4.83 21.63
N ALA A 209 29.56 4.35 20.73
CA ALA A 209 30.76 3.58 21.09
C ALA A 209 31.79 4.41 21.88
N ALA A 210 31.87 5.71 21.60
CA ALA A 210 32.75 6.64 22.29
C ALA A 210 32.30 6.95 23.73
N ALA A 211 31.00 6.82 24.05
CA ALA A 211 30.51 7.00 25.41
C ALA A 211 31.15 6.00 26.38
N ARG A 212 31.78 6.48 27.45
CA ARG A 212 32.49 5.65 28.43
C ARG A 212 31.84 5.65 29.81
N THR A 213 31.09 6.70 30.13
CA THR A 213 30.52 6.91 31.46
C THR A 213 28.99 6.97 31.41
N PRO A 214 28.31 6.71 32.55
CA PRO A 214 26.89 6.98 32.72
C PRO A 214 26.47 8.41 32.32
N ALA A 215 27.32 9.41 32.60
CA ALA A 215 27.04 10.80 32.28
C ALA A 215 27.04 11.04 30.75
N ASP A 216 27.97 10.41 30.03
CA ASP A 216 28.05 10.52 28.57
C ASP A 216 26.75 10.05 27.92
N VAL A 217 26.23 8.87 28.31
CA VAL A 217 24.97 8.35 27.74
C VAL A 217 23.73 9.07 28.20
N ILE A 218 23.71 9.66 29.39
CA ILE A 218 22.59 10.52 29.79
C ILE A 218 22.52 11.71 28.81
N ALA A 219 23.65 12.34 28.48
CA ALA A 219 23.69 13.43 27.51
C ALA A 219 23.24 12.99 26.11
N LEU A 220 23.70 11.82 25.62
CA LEU A 220 23.26 11.29 24.32
C LEU A 220 21.76 10.96 24.33
N ALA A 221 21.26 10.37 25.42
CA ALA A 221 19.87 9.96 25.55
C ALA A 221 18.91 11.15 25.68
N GLU A 222 19.36 12.27 26.26
CA GLU A 222 18.62 13.54 26.27
C GLU A 222 18.54 14.14 24.86
N GLU A 223 19.64 14.09 24.09
CA GLU A 223 19.69 14.61 22.72
C GLU A 223 18.66 13.94 21.80
N ILE A 224 18.52 12.61 21.90
CA ILE A 224 17.55 11.83 21.10
C ILE A 224 16.23 11.58 21.83
N ARG A 225 16.01 12.24 22.97
CA ARG A 225 14.78 12.20 23.77
C ARG A 225 14.30 10.80 24.18
N LEU A 226 15.23 9.92 24.61
CA LEU A 226 14.83 8.62 25.17
C LEU A 226 13.90 8.79 26.37
N SER A 227 12.99 7.84 26.56
CA SER A 227 12.13 7.77 27.75
C SER A 227 12.97 7.68 29.03
N PRO A 228 12.51 8.22 30.18
CA PRO A 228 13.26 8.17 31.43
C PRO A 228 13.72 6.75 31.81
N ALA A 229 12.85 5.75 31.62
CA ALA A 229 13.16 4.35 31.89
C ALA A 229 14.33 3.84 31.03
N ARG A 230 14.34 4.15 29.73
CA ARG A 230 15.43 3.75 28.84
C ARG A 230 16.73 4.50 29.10
N ARG A 231 16.68 5.76 29.55
CA ARG A 231 17.91 6.47 29.99
C ARG A 231 18.57 5.76 31.16
N THR A 232 17.76 5.37 32.15
CA THR A 232 18.25 4.61 33.32
C THR A 232 18.84 3.27 32.90
N LEU A 233 18.15 2.52 32.02
CA LEU A 233 18.63 1.23 31.53
C LEU A 233 19.93 1.36 30.72
N LEU A 234 20.04 2.34 29.83
CA LEU A 234 21.26 2.56 29.03
C LEU A 234 22.45 2.97 29.92
N SER A 235 22.20 3.84 30.89
CA SER A 235 23.19 4.27 31.88
C SER A 235 23.71 3.09 32.72
N TRP A 236 22.80 2.23 33.18
CA TRP A 236 23.15 1.00 33.87
C TRP A 236 23.91 0.02 32.95
N ALA A 237 23.49 -0.15 31.70
CA ALA A 237 24.13 -1.04 30.74
C ALA A 237 25.59 -0.62 30.49
N ILE A 238 25.87 0.67 30.31
CA ILE A 238 27.26 1.13 30.17
C ILE A 238 28.10 0.86 31.43
N ALA A 239 27.53 1.01 32.62
CA ALA A 239 28.25 0.80 33.86
C ALA A 239 28.55 -0.68 34.16
N GLN A 240 27.65 -1.59 33.77
CA GLN A 240 27.70 -3.00 34.20
C GLN A 240 27.93 -3.99 33.06
N HIS A 241 27.40 -3.72 31.87
CA HIS A 241 27.34 -4.62 30.72
C HIS A 241 27.56 -3.86 29.42
N ARG A 242 28.80 -3.42 29.21
CA ARG A 242 29.17 -2.65 28.01
C ARG A 242 28.96 -3.43 26.71
N GLU A 243 29.15 -4.74 26.78
CA GLU A 243 28.87 -5.66 25.68
C GLU A 243 27.35 -5.66 25.40
N GLY A 244 26.94 -5.28 24.20
CA GLY A 244 25.52 -5.23 23.80
C GLY A 244 24.92 -3.83 23.76
N VAL A 245 25.62 -2.80 24.27
CA VAL A 245 25.15 -1.39 24.20
C VAL A 245 24.92 -0.95 22.76
N GLU A 246 25.70 -1.46 21.81
CA GLU A 246 25.55 -1.21 20.37
C GLU A 246 24.20 -1.66 19.80
N THR A 247 23.52 -2.61 20.46
CA THR A 247 22.19 -3.11 20.07
C THR A 247 21.05 -2.52 20.87
N PHE A 248 21.34 -1.62 21.83
CA PHE A 248 20.34 -1.01 22.70
C PHE A 248 19.48 0.03 21.96
N LEU A 249 20.10 0.78 21.05
CA LEU A 249 19.41 1.77 20.23
C LEU A 249 18.89 1.15 18.93
N SER A 250 17.72 1.64 18.52
CA SER A 250 17.16 1.41 17.20
C SER A 250 18.00 2.11 16.11
N LEU A 251 17.87 1.69 14.85
CA LEU A 251 18.50 2.40 13.73
C LEU A 251 17.92 3.81 13.58
N GLY A 252 16.62 4.03 13.80
CA GLY A 252 16.04 5.37 13.86
C GLY A 252 16.68 6.24 14.95
N GLU A 253 16.97 5.67 16.11
CA GLU A 253 17.64 6.37 17.21
C GLU A 253 19.11 6.68 16.90
N LEU A 254 19.82 5.73 16.28
CA LEU A 254 21.19 5.95 15.80
C LEU A 254 21.24 6.99 14.68
N LEU A 255 20.22 7.05 13.83
CA LEU A 255 20.07 8.08 12.82
C LEU A 255 19.94 9.46 13.49
N TRP A 256 19.04 9.62 14.45
CA TRP A 256 18.87 10.90 15.16
C TRP A 256 20.14 11.35 15.89
N LEU A 257 20.86 10.39 16.48
CA LEU A 257 22.15 10.63 17.13
C LEU A 257 23.22 11.04 16.10
N GLY A 258 23.24 10.42 14.93
CA GLY A 258 24.14 10.78 13.84
C GLY A 258 23.90 12.16 13.22
N LEU A 259 22.67 12.64 13.32
CA LEU A 259 22.25 13.95 12.80
C LEU A 259 22.56 15.11 13.76
N GLU A 260 23.07 14.86 14.97
CA GLU A 260 23.55 15.88 15.91
C GLU A 260 22.57 17.05 16.15
N ARG A 261 21.26 16.75 16.23
CA ARG A 261 20.11 17.69 16.36
C ARG A 261 19.59 18.31 15.06
N ALA A 262 20.19 18.06 13.90
CA ALA A 262 19.56 18.43 12.64
C ALA A 262 18.19 17.76 12.50
N PRO A 263 17.13 18.47 12.08
CA PRO A 263 15.84 17.85 11.85
C PRO A 263 15.95 16.80 10.73
N VAL A 264 15.09 15.80 10.76
CA VAL A 264 14.95 14.90 9.61
C VAL A 264 14.41 15.74 8.45
N SER A 265 15.13 15.80 7.33
CA SER A 265 14.71 16.57 6.17
C SER A 265 13.45 15.97 5.53
N GLY A 266 12.74 16.76 4.72
CA GLY A 266 11.54 16.30 4.02
C GLY A 266 11.81 15.12 3.06
N SER A 267 12.97 15.06 2.41
CA SER A 267 13.35 13.96 1.51
C SER A 267 13.57 12.65 2.26
N LEU A 268 14.11 12.71 3.49
CA LEU A 268 14.33 11.52 4.32
C LEU A 268 13.04 10.85 4.77
N HIS A 269 11.89 11.54 4.73
CA HIS A 269 10.60 10.91 5.02
C HIS A 269 10.23 9.80 4.04
N ALA A 270 10.74 9.83 2.79
CA ALA A 270 10.58 8.75 1.82
C ALA A 270 11.17 7.40 2.29
N TRP A 271 12.08 7.43 3.28
CA TRP A 271 12.73 6.26 3.87
C TRP A 271 12.03 5.79 5.15
N GLY A 272 10.89 6.39 5.47
CA GLY A 272 10.13 6.15 6.70
C GLY A 272 9.17 4.96 6.62
N VAL A 273 8.11 5.06 7.40
CA VAL A 273 6.99 4.11 7.44
C VAL A 273 5.66 4.87 7.37
N PRO A 274 4.53 4.20 7.04
CA PRO A 274 3.24 4.86 6.91
C PRO A 274 2.87 5.65 8.17
N ALA A 275 2.61 6.94 8.02
CA ALA A 275 2.27 7.85 9.11
C ALA A 275 0.79 7.79 9.50
N TRP A 276 -0.07 7.21 8.65
CA TRP A 276 -1.52 7.27 8.81
C TRP A 276 -2.04 6.78 10.18
N PRO A 277 -1.47 5.76 10.86
CA PRO A 277 -1.93 5.38 12.19
C PRO A 277 -1.77 6.48 13.25
N ARG A 278 -0.87 7.45 13.01
CA ARG A 278 -0.60 8.60 13.89
C ARG A 278 -1.27 9.87 13.40
N THR A 279 -1.22 10.13 12.10
CA THR A 279 -1.55 11.44 11.52
C THR A 279 -2.74 11.42 10.55
N GLY A 280 -3.20 10.24 10.14
CA GLY A 280 -4.21 10.07 9.09
C GLY A 280 -3.68 10.28 7.66
N CYS A 281 -2.40 10.61 7.48
CA CYS A 281 -1.78 10.80 6.17
C CYS A 281 -1.34 9.48 5.53
N LEU A 282 -1.77 9.20 4.30
CA LEU A 282 -1.19 8.13 3.47
C LEU A 282 0.17 8.57 2.89
N CYS A 283 1.13 8.81 3.77
CA CYS A 283 2.50 9.19 3.44
C CYS A 283 3.48 8.41 4.31
N LEU A 284 4.72 8.34 3.85
CA LEU A 284 5.83 7.85 4.65
C LEU A 284 6.38 8.97 5.51
N GLU A 285 6.75 8.63 6.74
CA GLU A 285 7.39 9.55 7.66
C GLU A 285 8.43 8.80 8.50
N VAL A 286 9.58 9.42 8.66
CA VAL A 286 10.53 9.07 9.73
C VAL A 286 10.14 9.94 10.91
N LEU A 287 9.58 9.32 11.95
CA LEU A 287 9.22 10.00 13.19
C LEU A 287 10.45 10.76 13.73
N ASP A 288 10.29 12.02 14.12
CA ASP A 288 11.40 12.82 14.66
C ASP A 288 11.42 12.75 16.18
N ARG A 289 12.51 12.22 16.75
CA ARG A 289 12.93 12.25 18.17
C ARG A 289 11.79 12.12 19.19
N GLU A 290 10.80 11.29 18.91
CA GLU A 290 9.72 10.99 19.85
C GLU A 290 9.96 9.58 20.40
N PRO A 291 9.95 9.40 21.74
CA PRO A 291 10.12 8.09 22.33
C PRO A 291 8.98 7.17 21.87
N TRP A 292 9.32 6.00 21.34
CA TRP A 292 8.35 5.05 20.82
C TRP A 292 7.33 4.60 21.88
N GLU A 293 7.71 4.67 23.16
CA GLU A 293 6.83 4.36 24.29
C GLU A 293 5.59 5.25 24.35
N ALA A 294 5.61 6.45 23.74
CA ALA A 294 4.43 7.29 23.58
C ALA A 294 3.36 6.68 22.64
N LEU A 295 3.77 5.73 21.80
CA LEU A 295 2.93 4.99 20.87
C LEU A 295 2.48 3.62 21.42
N ALA A 296 3.12 3.14 22.50
CA ALA A 296 2.80 1.88 23.14
C ALA A 296 1.40 1.89 23.77
N GLY A 297 0.80 0.71 23.94
CA GLY A 297 -0.54 0.54 24.52
C GLY A 297 -1.69 0.90 23.58
N ARG A 298 -1.40 1.39 22.37
CA ARG A 298 -2.40 1.68 21.33
C ARG A 298 -2.66 0.45 20.46
N TRP A 299 -3.01 -0.66 21.08
CA TRP A 299 -3.17 -1.94 20.41
C TRP A 299 -4.25 -1.86 19.31
N HIS A 300 -4.07 -2.63 18.23
CA HIS A 300 -4.96 -2.70 17.06
C HIS A 300 -4.95 -1.45 16.15
N SER A 301 -4.14 -0.43 16.46
CA SER A 301 -4.02 0.78 15.64
C SER A 301 -2.87 0.71 14.64
N GLY A 302 -1.84 -0.11 14.88
CA GLY A 302 -0.57 -0.05 14.16
C GLY A 302 0.32 1.14 14.54
N ALA A 303 -0.06 1.95 15.55
CA ALA A 303 0.69 3.15 15.93
C ALA A 303 2.16 2.87 16.26
N LEU A 304 2.48 1.80 16.97
CA LEU A 304 3.88 1.46 17.28
C LEU A 304 4.72 1.19 16.01
N SER A 305 4.17 0.45 15.06
CA SER A 305 4.85 0.13 13.79
C SER A 305 5.05 1.37 12.91
N SER A 306 4.16 2.35 13.00
CA SER A 306 4.30 3.64 12.27
C SER A 306 5.41 4.55 12.80
N GLY A 307 6.14 4.11 13.84
CA GLY A 307 7.36 4.73 14.35
C GLY A 307 8.57 3.80 14.25
N PHE A 308 8.55 2.80 13.36
CA PHE A 308 9.61 1.80 13.20
C PHE A 308 10.19 1.82 11.77
N PRO A 309 11.03 2.83 11.41
CA PRO A 309 11.66 2.91 10.09
C PRO A 309 12.86 1.95 9.93
N ASP A 310 13.23 1.22 10.98
CA ASP A 310 14.49 0.49 11.08
C ASP A 310 14.70 -0.55 9.96
N LEU A 311 13.66 -1.19 9.42
CA LEU A 311 13.83 -2.10 8.29
C LEU A 311 14.33 -1.35 7.03
N ASN A 312 13.73 -0.19 6.72
CA ASN A 312 14.17 0.65 5.61
C ASN A 312 15.59 1.16 5.81
N LEU A 313 15.92 1.60 7.03
CA LEU A 313 17.27 2.10 7.35
C LEU A 313 18.33 1.00 7.26
N ARG A 314 17.98 -0.24 7.65
CA ARG A 314 18.90 -1.38 7.53
C ARG A 314 19.15 -1.78 6.09
N LEU A 315 18.09 -1.80 5.27
CA LEU A 315 18.22 -2.08 3.84
C LEU A 315 19.05 -1.00 3.14
N ALA A 316 18.87 0.27 3.50
CA ALA A 316 19.68 1.38 3.01
C ALA A 316 21.18 1.12 3.24
N GLU A 317 21.55 0.74 4.47
CA GLU A 317 22.94 0.41 4.82
C GLU A 317 23.49 -0.80 4.07
N LEU A 318 22.72 -1.89 4.00
CA LEU A 318 23.18 -3.12 3.34
C LEU A 318 23.28 -2.97 1.82
N LEU A 319 22.40 -2.19 1.20
CA LEU A 319 22.49 -1.88 -0.23
C LEU A 319 23.66 -0.96 -0.55
N ASP A 320 23.97 0.00 0.34
CA ASP A 320 25.17 0.83 0.22
C ASP A 320 26.46 -0.01 0.30
N GLU A 321 26.51 -0.97 1.24
CA GLU A 321 27.64 -1.90 1.38
C GLU A 321 27.82 -2.80 0.14
N LEU A 322 26.73 -3.19 -0.52
CA LEU A 322 26.75 -3.93 -1.79
C LEU A 322 27.03 -3.04 -3.01
N GLY A 323 27.13 -1.71 -2.85
CA GLY A 323 27.29 -0.77 -3.96
C GLY A 323 26.09 -0.70 -4.91
N MET A 324 24.90 -1.07 -4.42
CA MET A 324 23.66 -1.06 -5.20
C MET A 324 23.02 0.33 -5.21
N PRO A 325 22.27 0.75 -6.24
CA PRO A 325 21.59 2.05 -6.26
C PRO A 325 20.38 2.10 -5.32
N ALA A 326 20.06 3.29 -4.82
CA ALA A 326 19.02 3.50 -3.80
C ALA A 326 17.61 3.10 -4.26
N SER A 327 17.34 3.25 -5.56
CA SER A 327 16.08 2.85 -6.19
C SER A 327 15.77 1.35 -6.05
N LEU A 328 16.77 0.49 -5.79
CA LEU A 328 16.54 -0.94 -5.54
C LEU A 328 15.95 -1.23 -4.16
N GLN A 329 15.92 -0.26 -3.25
CA GLN A 329 15.30 -0.47 -1.95
C GLN A 329 13.81 -0.78 -2.05
N ALA A 330 13.06 -0.07 -2.90
CA ALA A 330 11.63 -0.29 -3.07
C ALA A 330 11.27 -1.75 -3.44
N PRO A 331 11.87 -2.35 -4.49
CA PRO A 331 11.59 -3.76 -4.82
C PRO A 331 12.19 -4.75 -3.82
N VAL A 332 13.34 -4.47 -3.18
CA VAL A 332 13.90 -5.32 -2.13
C VAL A 332 13.02 -5.34 -0.88
N LEU A 333 12.38 -4.21 -0.56
CA LEU A 333 11.54 -4.04 0.62
C LEU A 333 10.34 -5.01 0.62
N ALA A 334 9.81 -5.39 -0.55
CA ALA A 334 8.70 -6.33 -0.64
C ALA A 334 9.04 -7.71 -0.04
N ALA A 335 10.20 -8.26 -0.40
CA ALA A 335 10.66 -9.55 0.13
C ALA A 335 11.10 -9.43 1.60
N ALA A 336 11.82 -8.36 1.93
CA ALA A 336 12.29 -8.12 3.31
C ALA A 336 11.14 -7.91 4.30
N THR A 337 10.08 -7.21 3.89
CA THR A 337 8.87 -7.02 4.69
C THR A 337 8.14 -8.34 4.90
N LEU A 338 8.03 -9.19 3.87
CA LEU A 338 7.40 -10.50 4.04
C LEU A 338 8.19 -11.36 5.04
N ASP A 339 9.52 -11.37 4.93
CA ASP A 339 10.39 -12.06 5.89
C ASP A 339 10.21 -11.51 7.33
N LEU A 340 10.13 -10.18 7.50
CA LEU A 340 9.87 -9.56 8.80
C LEU A 340 8.53 -10.03 9.37
N VAL A 341 7.43 -9.90 8.62
CA VAL A 341 6.09 -10.22 9.14
C VAL A 341 5.91 -11.70 9.43
N ASP A 342 6.63 -12.58 8.72
CA ASP A 342 6.52 -14.02 8.90
C ASP A 342 7.46 -14.58 9.98
N THR A 343 8.58 -13.92 10.26
CA THR A 343 9.64 -14.48 11.12
C THR A 343 9.92 -13.69 12.39
N ALA A 344 9.50 -12.42 12.50
CA ALA A 344 9.63 -11.65 13.74
C ALA A 344 8.86 -12.35 14.87
N ALA A 345 9.56 -12.68 15.95
CA ALA A 345 9.04 -13.46 17.06
C ALA A 345 8.46 -12.57 18.17
N ALA A 346 7.54 -11.69 17.82
CA ALA A 346 6.86 -10.80 18.77
C ALA A 346 6.03 -11.59 19.78
N ARG A 347 6.18 -11.29 21.07
CA ARG A 347 5.44 -11.94 22.17
C ARG A 347 4.15 -11.23 22.52
N ASP A 348 4.09 -9.93 22.28
CA ASP A 348 2.94 -9.06 22.49
C ASP A 348 2.93 -7.90 21.48
N ALA A 349 1.86 -7.11 21.48
CA ALA A 349 1.68 -6.02 20.51
C ALA A 349 2.71 -4.89 20.67
N ASP A 350 3.28 -4.71 21.86
CA ASP A 350 4.26 -3.67 22.13
C ASP A 350 5.72 -4.20 22.12
N ASP A 351 5.94 -5.45 21.69
CA ASP A 351 7.25 -6.09 21.61
C ASP A 351 8.10 -5.55 20.45
N ARG A 352 8.51 -4.28 20.58
CA ARG A 352 9.44 -3.62 19.65
C ARG A 352 10.79 -4.33 19.62
N ARG A 353 11.18 -5.02 20.69
CA ARG A 353 12.47 -5.72 20.75
C ARG A 353 12.54 -6.85 19.74
N ALA A 354 11.47 -7.63 19.57
CA ALA A 354 11.43 -8.67 18.54
C ALA A 354 11.63 -8.12 17.12
N LEU A 355 11.09 -6.94 16.82
CA LEU A 355 11.31 -6.26 15.54
C LEU A 355 12.77 -5.81 15.37
N LEU A 356 13.36 -5.25 16.43
CA LEU A 356 14.77 -4.86 16.44
C LEU A 356 15.70 -6.05 16.25
N ASP A 357 15.45 -7.15 16.96
CA ASP A 357 16.25 -8.37 16.86
C ASP A 357 16.23 -8.91 15.42
N PHE A 358 15.07 -8.90 14.75
CA PHE A 358 14.99 -9.26 13.32
C PHE A 358 15.86 -8.33 12.47
N VAL A 359 15.67 -7.01 12.58
CA VAL A 359 16.39 -6.03 11.74
C VAL A 359 17.90 -6.10 11.97
N GLN A 360 18.35 -6.20 13.22
CA GLN A 360 19.76 -6.31 13.59
C GLN A 360 20.37 -7.65 13.14
N SER A 361 19.57 -8.72 13.07
CA SER A 361 20.02 -10.02 12.57
C SER A 361 20.15 -10.07 11.04
N LEU A 362 19.58 -9.10 10.31
CA LEU A 362 19.62 -9.07 8.85
C LEU A 362 21.06 -8.86 8.35
N ARG A 363 21.55 -9.80 7.55
CA ARG A 363 22.91 -9.83 6.97
C ARG A 363 22.87 -9.58 5.46
N LEU A 364 24.05 -9.28 4.88
CA LEU A 364 24.25 -9.12 3.43
C LEU A 364 23.73 -10.31 2.62
N GLU A 365 24.05 -11.53 3.05
CA GLU A 365 23.71 -12.76 2.30
C GLU A 365 22.19 -12.91 2.13
N ARG A 366 21.41 -12.36 3.07
CA ARG A 366 19.95 -12.36 2.99
C ARG A 366 19.45 -11.29 2.02
N VAL A 367 20.08 -10.12 1.97
CA VAL A 367 19.76 -9.06 1.02
C VAL A 367 20.11 -9.48 -0.41
N GLU A 368 21.22 -10.19 -0.61
CA GLU A 368 21.57 -10.80 -1.90
C GLU A 368 20.47 -11.76 -2.40
N GLN A 369 19.85 -12.53 -1.51
CA GLN A 369 18.70 -13.38 -1.86
C GLN A 369 17.49 -12.55 -2.31
N TYR A 370 17.21 -11.43 -1.65
CA TYR A 370 16.15 -10.51 -2.08
C TYR A 370 16.46 -9.91 -3.46
N LEU A 371 17.70 -9.49 -3.70
CA LEU A 371 18.14 -8.99 -5.01
C LEU A 371 18.04 -10.06 -6.10
N ALA A 372 18.38 -11.31 -5.79
CA ALA A 372 18.27 -12.42 -6.72
C ALA A 372 16.82 -12.63 -7.21
N LEU A 373 15.81 -12.44 -6.35
CA LEU A 373 14.40 -12.50 -6.78
C LEU A 373 14.08 -11.49 -7.88
N LEU A 374 14.72 -10.31 -7.83
CA LEU A 374 14.47 -9.23 -8.78
C LEU A 374 14.97 -9.55 -10.20
N THR A 375 15.74 -10.63 -10.38
CA THR A 375 16.14 -11.14 -11.70
C THR A 375 15.04 -11.96 -12.39
N THR A 376 14.12 -12.52 -11.60
CA THR A 376 12.97 -13.29 -12.11
C THR A 376 11.73 -12.43 -12.28
N ASP A 377 11.54 -11.47 -11.37
CA ASP A 377 10.38 -10.58 -11.37
C ASP A 377 10.74 -9.26 -10.70
N GLY A 378 11.47 -8.43 -11.43
CA GLY A 378 11.93 -7.15 -10.94
C GLY A 378 12.69 -6.36 -12.00
N PRO A 379 13.29 -5.22 -11.61
CA PRO A 379 13.97 -4.32 -12.54
C PRO A 379 15.33 -4.84 -13.02
N LEU A 380 15.85 -5.94 -12.46
CA LEU A 380 17.19 -6.44 -12.79
C LEU A 380 17.12 -7.34 -14.02
N VAL A 381 17.53 -6.81 -15.16
CA VAL A 381 17.63 -7.55 -16.42
C VAL A 381 19.09 -7.84 -16.78
N PRO A 382 19.42 -9.02 -17.33
CA PRO A 382 20.77 -9.34 -17.76
C PRO A 382 21.27 -8.35 -18.83
N VAL A 383 22.47 -7.80 -18.63
CA VAL A 383 23.15 -6.98 -19.65
C VAL A 383 23.74 -7.93 -20.70
N GLY A 384 22.93 -8.36 -21.67
CA GLY A 384 23.42 -9.16 -22.80
C GLY A 384 22.47 -10.21 -23.35
N SER A 385 21.46 -9.77 -24.10
CA SER A 385 21.15 -10.32 -25.43
C SER A 385 20.28 -9.31 -26.16
N GLY A 386 20.91 -8.49 -27.01
CA GLY A 386 20.18 -7.72 -28.02
C GLY A 386 19.36 -8.69 -28.87
N GLY A 387 18.04 -8.65 -28.67
CA GLY A 387 17.06 -9.40 -29.41
C GLY A 387 15.74 -8.70 -29.20
N ALA A 388 15.23 -8.09 -30.27
CA ALA A 388 14.02 -7.29 -30.32
C ALA A 388 12.87 -7.85 -29.47
N ARG A 389 12.21 -6.96 -28.72
CA ARG A 389 10.77 -7.01 -28.53
C ARG A 389 10.20 -5.68 -28.99
#